data_AF-A0A109W5R4-F1
#
_entry.id   AF-A0A109W5R4-F1
#
_cell.length_a   1.000
_cell.length_b   1.000
_cell.length_c   1.000
_cell.angle_alpha   90.00
_cell.angle_beta   90.00
_cell.angle_gamma   90.00
#
_symmetry.space_group_name_H-M   'P 1'
#
loop_
_entity.id
_entity.type
_entity.pdbx_description
1 polymer ?
#
loop_
_entity_poly.entity_id
_entity_poly.type
_entity_poly.pdbx_seq_one_letter_code
_entity_poly.pdbx_strand_id
1 'polypeptide(L)'
;MLIRIRGKGTFLLSEKTPVLTRSLKEISSYYEDIVKAGLTPRYKTLIAVIKEADEYISEKLEVNVGSQIVYLKRLMLANDMPLVLERCYLPEELFPDILKKNTNNMIYKLIREEYGMNLMRSRQELGAVIPAEHEQKALKIDATCACIWAEGTVYSDNGRAVEFTHSIYRGDKYRFNCDIGSYIYRE
;
A
#
# COMPACT_ATOMS: atom_id res chain seq x y z
N MET A 1 24.04 15.15 9.98
CA MET A 1 25.32 15.38 10.71
C MET A 1 26.49 15.09 9.76
N LEU A 2 27.69 15.65 9.93
CA LEU A 2 28.87 15.30 9.12
C LEU A 2 29.88 14.61 10.03
N ILE A 3 30.38 13.42 9.66
CA ILE A 3 31.52 12.80 10.36
C ILE A 3 32.78 12.98 9.53
N ARG A 4 33.84 13.43 10.19
CA ARG A 4 35.17 13.50 9.60
C ARG A 4 35.99 12.33 10.12
N ILE A 5 36.35 11.41 9.23
CA ILE A 5 37.24 10.30 9.55
C ILE A 5 38.64 10.72 9.10
N ARG A 6 39.58 10.82 10.05
CA ARG A 6 40.96 11.26 9.77
C ARG A 6 41.59 10.35 8.71
N GLY A 7 42.02 10.93 7.60
CA GLY A 7 42.60 10.21 6.45
C GLY A 7 41.61 9.67 5.41
N LYS A 8 40.28 9.75 5.64
CA LYS A 8 39.26 9.27 4.69
C LYS A 8 38.28 10.36 4.20
N GLY A 9 38.41 11.58 4.73
CA GLY A 9 37.57 12.72 4.37
C GLY A 9 36.35 12.91 5.29
N THR A 10 35.43 13.78 4.85
CA THR A 10 34.21 14.12 5.59
C THR A 10 33.01 13.47 4.91
N PHE A 11 32.28 12.64 5.63
CA PHE A 11 31.10 11.93 5.16
C PHE A 11 29.84 12.58 5.72
N LEU A 12 28.81 12.71 4.89
CA LEU A 12 27.47 13.05 5.35
C LEU A 12 26.91 11.84 6.10
N LEU A 13 26.75 11.95 7.43
CA LEU A 13 25.69 11.22 8.12
C LEU A 13 24.38 11.83 7.65
N SER A 14 23.95 11.37 6.49
CA SER A 14 22.55 11.40 6.16
C SER A 14 21.88 10.56 7.24
N GLU A 15 20.99 11.19 8.01
CA GLU A 15 19.89 10.47 8.66
C GLU A 15 19.07 9.87 7.52
N LYS A 16 19.58 8.81 6.90
CA LYS A 16 18.86 8.11 5.84
C LYS A 16 17.68 7.51 6.55
N THR A 17 16.50 8.10 6.37
CA THR A 17 15.25 7.44 6.72
C THR A 17 15.34 6.03 6.12
N PRO A 18 15.19 4.98 6.96
CA PRO A 18 15.53 3.62 6.55
C PRO A 18 14.73 3.24 5.30
N VAL A 19 15.36 2.44 4.45
CA VAL A 19 14.65 1.75 3.38
C VAL A 19 13.79 0.68 4.05
N LEU A 20 12.48 0.76 3.86
CA LEU A 20 11.51 -0.18 4.38
C LEU A 20 11.46 -1.41 3.49
N THR A 21 11.24 -2.57 4.12
CA THR A 21 11.09 -3.84 3.42
C THR A 21 9.67 -4.35 3.62
N ARG A 22 8.96 -4.57 2.52
CA ARG A 22 7.64 -5.19 2.49
C ARG A 22 7.74 -6.66 2.08
N SER A 23 7.28 -7.54 2.95
CA SER A 23 7.17 -8.97 2.67
C SER A 23 5.97 -9.26 1.77
N LEU A 24 6.18 -10.06 0.73
CA LEU A 24 5.12 -10.60 -0.13
C LEU A 24 4.62 -11.97 0.32
N LYS A 25 5.10 -12.49 1.47
CA LYS A 25 4.71 -13.82 1.97
C LYS A 25 3.36 -13.84 2.70
N GLU A 26 2.95 -12.71 3.25
CA GLU A 26 1.77 -12.61 4.11
C GLU A 26 0.95 -11.37 3.74
N ILE A 27 -0.34 -11.40 4.05
CA ILE A 27 -1.20 -10.22 3.92
C ILE A 27 -0.86 -9.28 5.09
N SER A 28 0.04 -8.34 4.85
CA SER A 28 0.46 -7.33 5.83
C SER A 28 -0.02 -5.93 5.46
N SER A 29 -0.02 -5.05 6.47
CA SER A 29 -0.32 -3.63 6.31
C SER A 29 0.95 -2.79 6.25
N TYR A 30 0.92 -1.68 5.48
CA TYR A 30 2.01 -0.70 5.43
C TYR A 30 2.40 -0.17 6.81
N TYR A 31 1.43 -0.12 7.72
CA TYR A 31 1.61 0.33 9.09
C TYR A 31 2.62 -0.55 9.83
N GLU A 32 2.52 -1.87 9.68
CA GLU A 32 3.44 -2.81 10.33
C GLU A 32 4.87 -2.66 9.83
N ASP A 33 5.07 -2.45 8.53
CA ASP A 33 6.40 -2.24 7.95
C ASP A 33 7.08 -1.01 8.60
N ILE A 34 6.33 0.07 8.78
CA ILE A 34 6.81 1.34 9.35
C ILE A 34 7.12 1.18 10.85
N VAL A 35 6.24 0.50 11.59
CA VAL A 35 6.47 0.21 13.02
C VAL A 35 7.67 -0.69 13.22
N LYS A 36 7.83 -1.75 12.41
CA LYS A 36 9.00 -2.65 12.44
C LYS A 36 10.31 -1.89 12.20
N ALA A 37 10.27 -0.79 11.45
CA ALA A 37 11.39 0.10 11.22
C ALA A 37 11.59 1.18 12.31
N GLY A 38 10.81 1.17 13.39
CA GLY A 38 10.91 2.13 14.49
C GLY A 38 10.40 3.53 14.15
N LEU A 39 9.56 3.67 13.13
CA LEU A 39 8.99 4.95 12.69
C LEU A 39 7.50 5.04 13.10
N THR A 40 6.95 6.24 13.11
CA THR A 40 5.53 6.49 13.43
C THR A 40 4.69 6.49 12.15
N PRO A 41 3.85 5.45 11.92
CA PRO A 41 2.94 5.42 10.77
C PRO A 41 1.74 6.36 10.98
N ARG A 42 1.26 6.95 9.88
CA ARG A 42 -0.02 7.66 9.85
C ARG A 42 -0.65 7.52 8.47
N TYR A 43 -1.92 7.11 8.42
CA TYR A 43 -2.71 7.30 7.20
C TYR A 43 -3.26 8.72 7.18
N LYS A 44 -3.24 9.34 6.01
CA LYS A 44 -3.98 10.56 5.71
C LYS A 44 -4.92 10.29 4.55
N THR A 45 -6.21 10.20 4.83
CA THR A 45 -7.25 10.09 3.81
C THR A 45 -7.37 11.41 3.06
N LEU A 46 -7.24 11.36 1.74
CA LEU A 46 -7.35 12.49 0.83
C LEU A 46 -8.74 12.54 0.17
N ILE A 47 -9.30 11.37 -0.15
CA ILE A 47 -10.63 11.20 -0.73
C ILE A 47 -11.29 10.00 -0.07
N ALA A 48 -12.57 10.11 0.25
CA ALA A 48 -13.40 9.03 0.74
C ALA A 48 -14.83 9.23 0.25
N VAL A 49 -15.27 8.44 -0.73
CA VAL A 49 -16.58 8.60 -1.40
C VAL A 49 -17.13 7.24 -1.81
N ILE A 50 -18.45 7.19 -2.04
CA ILE A 50 -19.07 6.10 -2.79
C ILE A 50 -19.07 6.51 -4.27
N LYS A 51 -18.70 5.59 -5.16
CA LYS A 51 -18.85 5.74 -6.62
C LYS A 51 -19.29 4.42 -7.23
N GLU A 52 -19.62 4.46 -8.50
CA GLU A 52 -19.89 3.25 -9.29
C GLU A 52 -18.58 2.63 -9.78
N ALA A 53 -18.53 1.30 -9.79
CA ALA A 53 -17.43 0.55 -10.36
C ALA A 53 -17.46 0.64 -11.90
N ASP A 54 -16.32 1.03 -12.47
CA ASP A 54 -16.06 0.94 -13.91
C ASP A 54 -15.68 -0.50 -14.30
N GLU A 55 -15.55 -0.77 -15.60
CA GLU A 55 -15.24 -2.11 -16.12
C GLU A 55 -14.02 -2.74 -15.46
N TYR A 56 -12.96 -1.96 -15.29
CA TYR A 56 -11.70 -2.43 -14.73
C TYR A 56 -11.83 -2.74 -13.23
N ILE A 57 -12.44 -1.85 -12.45
CA ILE A 57 -12.65 -2.08 -11.03
C ILE A 57 -13.65 -3.22 -10.78
N SER A 58 -14.68 -3.35 -11.62
CA SER A 58 -15.66 -4.43 -11.57
C SER A 58 -15.03 -5.78 -11.82
N GLU A 59 -14.13 -5.90 -12.79
CA GLU A 59 -13.35 -7.12 -13.02
C GLU A 59 -12.51 -7.49 -11.79
N LYS A 60 -11.77 -6.52 -11.22
CA LYS A 60 -10.87 -6.77 -10.08
C LYS A 60 -11.60 -7.11 -8.78
N LEU A 61 -12.80 -6.55 -8.57
CA LEU A 61 -13.65 -6.80 -7.42
C LEU A 61 -14.69 -7.90 -7.65
N GLU A 62 -14.74 -8.49 -8.86
CA GLU A 62 -15.71 -9.52 -9.22
C GLU A 62 -17.16 -9.08 -8.91
N VAL A 63 -17.49 -7.84 -9.28
CA VAL A 63 -18.83 -7.24 -9.15
C VAL A 63 -19.35 -6.82 -10.53
N ASN A 64 -20.64 -6.50 -10.61
CA ASN A 64 -21.20 -5.95 -11.84
C ASN A 64 -20.65 -4.54 -12.12
N VAL A 65 -20.57 -4.18 -13.40
CA VAL A 65 -20.34 -2.78 -13.80
C VAL A 65 -21.49 -1.93 -13.26
N GLY A 66 -21.18 -0.78 -12.65
CA GLY A 66 -22.15 0.08 -12.00
C GLY A 66 -22.44 -0.25 -10.53
N SER A 67 -21.91 -1.36 -9.99
CA SER A 67 -22.05 -1.67 -8.55
C SER A 67 -21.45 -0.54 -7.68
N GLN A 68 -22.10 -0.25 -6.55
CA GLN A 68 -21.59 0.73 -5.60
C GLN A 68 -20.34 0.21 -4.90
N ILE A 69 -19.33 1.06 -4.89
CA ILE A 69 -18.05 0.81 -4.22
C ILE A 69 -17.65 2.00 -3.38
N VAL A 70 -16.95 1.71 -2.30
CA VAL A 70 -16.25 2.73 -1.51
C VAL A 70 -14.88 2.94 -2.14
N TYR A 71 -14.58 4.18 -2.47
CA TYR A 71 -13.27 4.61 -2.96
C TYR A 71 -12.56 5.46 -1.91
N LEU A 72 -11.38 4.99 -1.49
CA LEU A 72 -10.47 5.70 -0.60
C LEU A 72 -9.18 6.03 -1.35
N LYS A 73 -8.78 7.31 -1.33
CA LYS A 73 -7.43 7.73 -1.74
C LYS A 73 -6.67 8.14 -0.49
N ARG A 74 -5.58 7.45 -0.16
CA ARG A 74 -4.88 7.63 1.12
C ARG A 74 -3.38 7.79 0.92
N LEU A 75 -2.76 8.57 1.78
CA LEU A 75 -1.32 8.73 1.85
C LEU A 75 -0.82 8.04 3.12
N MET A 76 0.10 7.11 2.98
CA MET A 76 0.82 6.52 4.12
C MET A 76 2.07 7.34 4.40
N LEU A 77 2.22 7.78 5.65
CA LEU A 77 3.37 8.55 6.12
C LEU A 77 4.15 7.79 7.18
N ALA A 78 5.48 7.98 7.19
CA ALA A 78 6.35 7.63 8.31
C ALA A 78 7.04 8.91 8.80
N ASN A 79 6.83 9.30 10.07
CA ASN A 79 7.36 10.56 10.63
C ASN A 79 7.10 11.76 9.70
N ASP A 80 5.87 11.92 9.23
CA ASP A 80 5.42 12.97 8.29
C ASP A 80 5.99 12.92 6.86
N MET A 81 6.87 11.96 6.55
CA MET A 81 7.33 11.73 5.19
C MET A 81 6.35 10.81 4.45
N PRO A 82 5.76 11.24 3.32
CA PRO A 82 4.89 10.40 2.51
C PRO A 82 5.69 9.31 1.80
N LEU A 83 5.14 8.10 1.84
CA LEU A 83 5.80 6.88 1.37
C LEU A 83 5.00 6.13 0.30
N VAL A 84 3.69 6.05 0.51
CA VAL A 84 2.80 5.31 -0.38
C VAL A 84 1.54 6.12 -0.64
N LEU A 85 1.19 6.25 -1.92
CA LEU A 85 -0.11 6.75 -2.35
C LEU A 85 -0.99 5.56 -2.72
N GLU A 86 -2.03 5.32 -1.95
CA GLU A 86 -2.94 4.19 -2.13
C GLU A 86 -4.28 4.67 -2.67
N ARG A 87 -4.83 3.87 -3.58
CA ARG A 87 -6.22 3.88 -4.02
C ARG A 87 -6.82 2.54 -3.59
N CYS A 88 -7.73 2.55 -2.63
CA CYS A 88 -8.40 1.37 -2.09
C CYS A 88 -9.87 1.41 -2.53
N TYR A 89 -10.35 0.27 -3.04
CA TYR A 89 -11.69 0.06 -3.55
C TYR A 89 -12.30 -1.12 -2.79
N LEU A 90 -13.47 -0.91 -2.22
CA LEU A 90 -14.18 -1.90 -1.41
C LEU A 90 -15.63 -2.02 -1.93
N PRO A 91 -16.18 -3.23 -2.10
CA PRO A 91 -17.61 -3.38 -2.40
C PRO A 91 -18.45 -2.78 -1.26
N GLU A 92 -19.32 -1.81 -1.57
CA GLU A 92 -20.08 -1.08 -0.54
C GLU A 92 -21.03 -2.02 0.23
N GLU A 93 -21.61 -2.99 -0.47
CA GLU A 93 -22.48 -4.03 0.11
C GLU A 93 -21.84 -4.83 1.24
N LEU A 94 -20.51 -5.00 1.22
CA LEU A 94 -19.77 -5.76 2.22
C LEU A 94 -19.40 -4.90 3.43
N PHE A 95 -19.30 -3.59 3.24
CA PHE A 95 -18.85 -2.65 4.25
C PHE A 95 -19.80 -1.46 4.38
N PRO A 96 -21.08 -1.70 4.71
CA PRO A 96 -22.03 -0.63 4.90
C PRO A 96 -21.50 0.33 5.97
N ASP A 97 -21.73 1.62 5.75
CA ASP A 97 -21.32 2.70 6.66
C ASP A 97 -19.81 2.86 6.91
N ILE A 98 -18.92 2.22 6.13
CA ILE A 98 -17.47 2.34 6.37
C ILE A 98 -16.97 3.78 6.28
N LEU A 99 -17.63 4.62 5.48
CA LEU A 99 -17.32 6.05 5.38
C LEU A 99 -17.67 6.84 6.64
N LYS A 100 -18.57 6.33 7.50
CA LYS A 100 -18.87 6.92 8.82
C LYS A 100 -17.83 6.52 9.88
N LYS A 101 -16.95 5.55 9.57
CA LYS A 101 -15.86 5.10 10.44
C LYS A 101 -14.60 5.94 10.22
N ASN A 102 -13.60 5.75 11.08
CA ASN A 102 -12.33 6.45 10.93
C ASN A 102 -11.47 5.81 9.81
N THR A 103 -11.56 6.36 8.60
CA THR A 103 -10.80 5.90 7.43
C THR A 103 -9.29 6.21 7.50
N ASN A 104 -8.83 6.99 8.49
CA ASN A 104 -7.41 7.19 8.77
C ASN A 104 -6.78 6.05 9.60
N ASN A 105 -7.55 4.99 9.91
CA ASN A 105 -7.04 3.79 10.55
C ASN A 105 -6.67 2.69 9.53
N MET A 106 -6.11 1.60 10.04
CA MET A 106 -5.87 0.40 9.26
C MET A 106 -7.19 -0.21 8.79
N ILE A 107 -7.40 -0.27 7.47
CA ILE A 107 -8.62 -0.84 6.90
C ILE A 107 -8.74 -2.33 7.24
N TYR A 108 -7.66 -3.10 7.21
CA TYR A 108 -7.71 -4.52 7.59
C TYR A 108 -8.12 -4.76 9.04
N LYS A 109 -7.73 -3.88 9.96
CA LYS A 109 -8.18 -3.95 11.35
C LYS A 109 -9.68 -3.68 11.44
N LEU A 110 -10.15 -2.64 10.76
CA LEU A 110 -11.57 -2.28 10.68
C LEU A 110 -12.41 -3.42 10.08
N ILE A 111 -11.97 -4.01 8.96
CA ILE A 111 -12.63 -5.14 8.29
C ILE A 111 -12.76 -6.34 9.24
N ARG A 112 -11.69 -6.69 9.97
CA ARG A 112 -11.73 -7.82 10.91
C ARG A 112 -12.61 -7.53 12.13
N GLU A 113 -12.40 -6.40 12.78
CA GLU A 113 -12.99 -6.11 14.09
C GLU A 113 -14.45 -5.66 14.01
N GLU A 114 -14.82 -4.87 12.99
CA GLU A 114 -16.16 -4.29 12.89
C GLU A 114 -17.06 -5.02 11.89
N TYR A 115 -16.48 -5.65 10.86
CA TYR A 115 -17.25 -6.39 9.84
C TYR A 115 -17.10 -7.92 9.97
N GLY A 116 -16.29 -8.40 10.92
CA GLY A 116 -16.15 -9.83 11.20
C GLY A 116 -15.58 -10.66 10.05
N MET A 117 -14.90 -10.01 9.09
CA MET A 117 -14.48 -10.65 7.85
C MET A 117 -13.01 -11.09 7.93
N ASN A 118 -12.78 -12.36 7.61
CA ASN A 118 -11.44 -12.94 7.57
C ASN A 118 -10.82 -12.76 6.18
N LEU A 119 -9.62 -12.17 6.14
CA LEU A 119 -8.82 -12.06 4.91
C LEU A 119 -7.97 -13.32 4.76
N MET A 120 -8.18 -14.09 3.70
CA MET A 120 -7.59 -15.42 3.52
C MET A 120 -6.49 -15.45 2.47
N ARG A 121 -6.70 -14.76 1.34
CA ARG A 121 -5.78 -14.79 0.20
C ARG A 121 -5.62 -13.41 -0.39
N SER A 122 -4.44 -13.10 -0.90
CA SER A 122 -4.23 -11.93 -1.75
C SER A 122 -3.47 -12.34 -3.01
N ARG A 123 -3.84 -11.73 -4.14
CA ARG A 123 -3.06 -11.76 -5.37
C ARG A 123 -2.51 -10.36 -5.60
N GLN A 124 -1.21 -10.24 -5.79
CA GLN A 124 -0.55 -8.96 -6.05
C GLN A 124 0.23 -9.00 -7.35
N GLU A 125 0.20 -7.88 -8.07
CA GLU A 125 0.99 -7.61 -9.27
C GLU A 125 1.81 -6.35 -9.01
N LEU A 126 3.08 -6.36 -9.41
CA LEU A 126 4.04 -5.31 -9.14
C LEU A 126 4.71 -4.89 -10.45
N GLY A 127 5.04 -3.61 -10.58
CA GLY A 127 5.91 -3.15 -11.64
C GLY A 127 6.57 -1.81 -11.35
N ALA A 128 7.45 -1.39 -12.25
CA ALA A 128 8.10 -0.09 -12.17
C ALA A 128 7.27 0.98 -12.87
N VAL A 129 7.26 2.20 -12.31
CA VAL A 129 6.56 3.35 -12.90
C VAL A 129 7.29 4.65 -12.58
N ILE A 130 7.22 5.62 -13.48
CA ILE A 130 7.44 7.03 -13.16
C ILE A 130 6.05 7.63 -12.85
N PRO A 131 5.74 8.01 -11.60
CA PRO A 131 4.40 8.47 -11.24
C PRO A 131 4.00 9.71 -12.03
N ALA A 132 2.70 9.93 -12.19
CA ALA A 132 2.20 11.18 -12.78
C ALA A 132 2.53 12.38 -11.88
N GLU A 133 2.57 13.59 -12.44
CA GLU A 133 2.97 14.81 -11.72
C GLU A 133 2.19 15.04 -10.41
N HIS A 134 0.88 14.75 -10.41
CA HIS A 134 0.05 14.89 -9.23
C HIS A 134 0.40 13.87 -8.12
N GLU A 135 0.87 12.67 -8.48
CA GLU A 135 1.32 11.64 -7.55
C GLU A 135 2.71 11.99 -7.01
N GLN A 136 3.59 12.52 -7.86
CA GLN A 136 4.91 13.03 -7.45
C GLN A 136 4.77 14.13 -6.39
N LYS A 137 3.86 15.09 -6.61
CA LYS A 137 3.53 16.15 -5.65
C LYS A 137 3.00 15.58 -4.34
N ALA A 138 2.10 14.59 -4.40
CA ALA A 138 1.55 13.95 -3.20
C ALA A 138 2.63 13.19 -2.40
N LEU A 139 3.55 12.52 -3.09
CA LEU A 139 4.65 11.74 -2.50
C LEU A 139 5.89 12.58 -2.18
N LYS A 140 5.89 13.88 -2.52
CA LYS A 140 7.04 14.78 -2.34
C LYS A 140 8.33 14.19 -2.91
N ILE A 141 8.27 13.74 -4.17
CA ILE A 141 9.40 13.15 -4.91
C ILE A 141 9.68 13.92 -6.19
N ASP A 142 10.92 13.82 -6.66
CA ASP A 142 11.34 14.36 -7.95
C ASP A 142 10.75 13.59 -9.13
N ALA A 143 10.63 14.25 -10.29
CA ALA A 143 10.06 13.68 -11.50
C ALA A 143 10.83 12.46 -12.05
N THR A 144 12.09 12.29 -11.64
CA THR A 144 12.95 11.16 -12.03
C THR A 144 12.92 10.02 -11.01
N CYS A 145 12.15 10.14 -9.93
CA CYS A 145 12.06 9.13 -8.89
C CYS A 145 11.23 7.93 -9.38
N ALA A 146 11.91 6.84 -9.72
CA ALA A 146 11.26 5.58 -10.02
C ALA A 146 10.51 5.04 -8.80
N CYS A 147 9.27 4.62 -9.01
CA CYS A 147 8.39 4.05 -8.01
C CYS A 147 8.00 2.63 -8.39
N ILE A 148 7.49 1.91 -7.41
CA ILE A 148 6.88 0.61 -7.60
C ILE A 148 5.38 0.83 -7.59
N TRP A 149 4.71 0.50 -8.69
CA TRP A 149 3.26 0.35 -8.67
C TRP A 149 2.92 -1.06 -8.21
N ALA A 150 1.87 -1.18 -7.41
CA ALA A 150 1.33 -2.46 -6.98
C ALA A 150 -0.17 -2.45 -7.14
N GLU A 151 -0.73 -3.52 -7.70
CA GLU A 151 -2.14 -3.81 -7.63
C GLU A 151 -2.36 -5.07 -6.83
N GLY A 152 -3.42 -5.10 -6.02
CA GLY A 152 -3.70 -6.24 -5.17
C GLY A 152 -5.18 -6.44 -4.95
N THR A 153 -5.67 -7.66 -5.20
CA THR A 153 -7.00 -8.08 -4.77
C THR A 153 -6.87 -8.97 -3.54
N VAL A 154 -7.61 -8.64 -2.49
CA VAL A 154 -7.74 -9.45 -1.27
C VAL A 154 -9.06 -10.20 -1.32
N TYR A 155 -9.02 -11.44 -0.87
CA TYR A 155 -10.14 -12.38 -0.86
C TYR A 155 -10.41 -12.88 0.55
N SER A 156 -11.69 -13.01 0.90
CA SER A 156 -12.13 -13.62 2.15
C SER A 156 -12.03 -15.15 2.12
N ASP A 157 -12.28 -15.78 3.27
CA ASP A 157 -12.30 -17.23 3.45
C ASP A 157 -13.29 -17.98 2.56
N ASN A 158 -14.43 -17.35 2.21
CA ASN A 158 -15.40 -17.87 1.24
C ASN A 158 -15.04 -17.57 -0.23
N GLY A 159 -13.88 -16.98 -0.51
CA GLY A 159 -13.40 -16.70 -1.87
C GLY A 159 -13.93 -15.40 -2.50
N ARG A 160 -14.69 -14.57 -1.78
CA ARG A 160 -15.18 -13.27 -2.29
C ARG A 160 -14.03 -12.25 -2.36
N ALA A 161 -13.91 -11.52 -3.47
CA ALA A 161 -13.03 -10.36 -3.57
C ALA A 161 -13.57 -9.21 -2.69
N VAL A 162 -12.77 -8.77 -1.72
CA VAL A 162 -13.21 -7.86 -0.65
C VAL A 162 -12.50 -6.53 -0.68
N GLU A 163 -11.33 -6.47 -1.29
CA GLU A 163 -10.61 -5.23 -1.52
C GLU A 163 -9.83 -5.35 -2.83
N PHE A 164 -9.84 -4.26 -3.60
CA PHE A 164 -8.86 -4.03 -4.63
C PHE A 164 -8.06 -2.78 -4.29
N THR A 165 -6.74 -2.85 -4.44
CA THR A 165 -5.83 -1.73 -4.22
C THR A 165 -5.00 -1.45 -5.45
N HIS A 166 -4.74 -0.17 -5.69
CA HIS A 166 -3.69 0.31 -6.57
C HIS A 166 -2.82 1.29 -5.79
N SER A 167 -1.55 0.96 -5.59
CA SER A 167 -0.64 1.68 -4.72
C SER A 167 0.66 2.05 -5.43
N ILE A 168 1.12 3.29 -5.22
CA ILE A 168 2.41 3.78 -5.68
C ILE A 168 3.34 3.91 -4.49
N TYR A 169 4.39 3.09 -4.46
CA TYR A 169 5.42 3.10 -3.43
C TYR A 169 6.65 3.82 -3.94
N ARG A 170 7.21 4.69 -3.11
CA ARG A 170 8.50 5.32 -3.35
C ARG A 170 9.61 4.28 -3.49
N GLY A 171 10.18 4.14 -4.69
CA GLY A 171 11.25 3.17 -4.96
C GLY A 171 12.56 3.49 -4.24
N ASP A 172 12.77 4.76 -3.84
CA ASP A 172 13.90 5.17 -3.02
C ASP A 172 13.75 4.79 -1.52
N LYS A 173 12.55 4.39 -1.10
CA LYS A 173 12.20 4.09 0.30
C LYS A 173 11.64 2.70 0.54
N TYR A 174 11.19 1.98 -0.49
CA TYR A 174 10.63 0.65 -0.36
C TYR A 174 11.37 -0.39 -1.17
N ARG A 175 11.49 -1.57 -0.59
CA ARG A 175 11.85 -2.81 -1.27
C ARG A 175 10.80 -3.86 -0.97
N PHE A 176 10.58 -4.75 -1.91
CA PHE A 176 9.75 -5.93 -1.72
C PHE A 176 10.63 -7.16 -1.65
N ASN A 177 10.33 -8.08 -0.73
CA ASN A 177 11.01 -9.37 -0.66
C ASN A 177 10.02 -10.53 -0.64
N CYS A 178 10.43 -11.62 -1.25
CA CYS A 178 9.83 -12.93 -1.07
C CYS A 178 10.97 -13.95 -1.01
N ASP A 179 10.81 -14.98 -0.18
CA ASP A 179 11.67 -16.16 -0.32
C ASP A 179 10.96 -17.07 -1.32
N ILE A 180 11.67 -17.38 -2.39
CA ILE A 180 11.23 -18.35 -3.38
C ILE A 180 11.62 -19.72 -2.84
N GLY A 181 10.73 -20.71 -2.97
CA GLY A 181 10.91 -22.05 -2.41
C GLY A 181 12.14 -22.81 -2.93
N SER A 182 12.20 -24.10 -2.64
CA SER A 182 13.35 -24.93 -2.99
C SER A 182 13.53 -25.10 -4.50
N TYR A 183 14.78 -25.14 -4.95
CA TYR A 183 15.15 -25.47 -6.34
C TYR A 183 14.62 -26.86 -6.72
N ILE A 184 13.91 -26.95 -7.84
CA ILE A 184 13.45 -28.22 -8.40
C ILE A 184 14.37 -28.58 -9.57
N TYR A 185 15.18 -29.63 -9.39
CA TYR A 185 15.95 -30.23 -10.48
C TYR A 185 14.97 -30.95 -11.42
N ARG A 186 14.93 -30.54 -12.70
CA ARG A 186 14.21 -31.26 -13.75
C ARG A 186 15.24 -31.91 -14.67
N GLU A 187 15.17 -33.24 -14.79
CA GLU A 187 15.93 -34.02 -15.78
C GLU A 187 15.46 -33.73 -17.20
#